data_AF-A0A931XQ87-F1
#
_entry.id   AF-A0A931XQ87-F1
#
_cell.length_a   1.000
_cell.length_b   1.000
_cell.length_c   1.000
_cell.angle_alpha   90.00
_cell.angle_beta   90.00
_cell.angle_gamma   90.00
#
_symmetry.space_group_name_H-M   'P 1'
#
loop_
_entity.id
_entity.type
_entity.pdbx_description
1 polymer ?
#
loop_
_entity_poly.entity_id
_entity_poly.type
_entity_poly.pdbx_seq_one_letter_code
_entity_poly.pdbx_strand_id
1 'polypeptide(L)'
;IGFWYHDHVNTRAGNKAFIVNRVGDFGFILGIFLIFWSLDRQGHGTVVFREIQQFASLLDGQQLWGIGVVTLATLFLFVGATGKSAQIPLHVWLPDAMQGPTPVSALIHAATMVTAGVYMVARLHFLYSAAPEALMVVAGVGIATALFSATIALTQTDIKRVLAYSTVSQLGYMFLGAGVGAYGAAIFHLMTHAFFKACLFLGSGSVIHAMSGEQDMRKMGGLRQKLPYTFWTFAIAVLAIAGTPLTAGFFSKDEILWQAFSSAHGSPLLWALGAAGAGMTAFYMFRQFFLVFFGQCRADHHTQEHLHESPRSMTLPLVLLAIGSIAAGWIGLPAVFGGSRFAEWLEPVFGAHHEAHASATLEEILMAASVGVAALGFYLAYLMYYKGKLAPERFSSLAGGLFYRLFHNKYYIDEIYQVVFVGGTLLLARIGAWIDRYIIDFIVDGSAKTTAFISWFNGLFDNHVVDWLVNKIADTTFEAGDRFRKVQTGNINGYLYVILGAVLIAMIIKLRYWS
;
A
#
# COMPACT_ATOMS: atom_id res chain seq x y z
N ILE A 1 10.09 8.09 -4.46
CA ILE A 1 11.04 7.20 -3.73
C ILE A 1 12.25 6.89 -4.61
N GLY A 2 12.10 6.17 -5.73
CA GLY A 2 13.22 5.86 -6.65
C GLY A 2 13.67 6.99 -7.60
N PHE A 3 13.66 8.25 -7.17
CA PHE A 3 14.04 9.38 -8.04
C PHE A 3 15.53 9.31 -8.42
N TRP A 4 16.40 9.07 -7.43
CA TRP A 4 17.82 8.81 -7.64
C TRP A 4 18.05 7.30 -7.86
N TYR A 5 17.62 6.82 -9.04
CA TYR A 5 17.58 5.40 -9.39
C TYR A 5 18.96 4.76 -9.59
N HIS A 6 20.02 5.55 -9.71
CA HIS A 6 21.39 5.04 -9.81
C HIS A 6 21.85 4.30 -8.53
N ASP A 7 21.28 4.63 -7.38
CA ASP A 7 21.51 3.88 -6.14
C ASP A 7 20.50 2.73 -6.02
N HIS A 8 21.02 1.50 -5.95
CA HIS A 8 20.22 0.30 -5.80
C HIS A 8 19.39 0.27 -4.51
N VAL A 9 19.81 0.95 -3.45
CA VAL A 9 19.04 1.04 -2.20
C VAL A 9 17.73 1.81 -2.45
N ASN A 10 17.78 2.89 -3.24
CA ASN A 10 16.61 3.72 -3.56
C ASN A 10 15.60 2.98 -4.45
N THR A 11 16.08 2.19 -5.41
CA THR A 11 15.22 1.37 -6.28
C THR A 11 14.55 0.25 -5.51
N ARG A 12 15.27 -0.46 -4.63
CA ARG A 12 14.69 -1.48 -3.73
C ARG A 12 13.63 -0.89 -2.80
N ALA A 13 13.89 0.29 -2.23
CA ALA A 13 12.90 1.00 -1.41
C ALA A 13 11.64 1.37 -2.22
N GLY A 14 11.82 1.83 -3.46
CA GLY A 14 10.71 2.10 -4.39
C GLY A 14 9.87 0.87 -4.70
N ASN A 15 10.52 -0.27 -4.98
CA ASN A 15 9.86 -1.54 -5.25
C ASN A 15 9.10 -2.05 -4.02
N LYS A 16 9.71 -2.00 -2.83
CA LYS A 16 9.06 -2.37 -1.57
C LYS A 16 7.78 -1.55 -1.36
N ALA A 17 7.86 -0.23 -1.53
CA ALA A 17 6.69 0.63 -1.41
C ALA A 17 5.60 0.29 -2.43
N PHE A 18 5.95 0.06 -3.69
CA PHE A 18 4.97 -0.31 -4.70
C PHE A 18 4.27 -1.64 -4.39
N ILE A 19 5.03 -2.69 -4.05
CA ILE A 19 4.52 -4.04 -3.79
C ILE A 19 3.62 -4.06 -2.55
N VAL A 20 4.07 -3.47 -1.44
CA VAL A 20 3.29 -3.44 -0.20
C VAL A 20 1.99 -2.67 -0.38
N ASN A 21 2.01 -1.55 -1.10
CA ASN A 21 0.80 -0.83 -1.44
C ASN A 21 -0.12 -1.63 -2.38
N ARG A 22 0.43 -2.43 -3.30
CA ARG A 22 -0.37 -3.28 -4.20
C ARG A 22 -1.12 -4.39 -3.46
N VAL A 23 -0.56 -4.92 -2.37
CA VAL A 23 -1.27 -5.84 -1.47
C VAL A 23 -2.48 -5.15 -0.84
N GLY A 24 -2.34 -3.88 -0.42
CA GLY A 24 -3.47 -3.06 0.03
C GLY A 24 -4.50 -2.83 -1.09
N ASP A 25 -4.04 -2.45 -2.29
CA ASP A 25 -4.91 -2.20 -3.45
C ASP A 25 -5.73 -3.45 -3.83
N PHE A 26 -5.21 -4.66 -3.62
CA PHE A 26 -5.95 -5.90 -3.80
C PHE A 26 -7.16 -5.98 -2.83
N GLY A 27 -6.96 -5.72 -1.54
CA GLY A 27 -8.06 -5.63 -0.58
C GLY A 27 -9.06 -4.54 -0.95
N PHE A 28 -8.58 -3.36 -1.35
CA PHE A 28 -9.44 -2.27 -1.79
C PHE A 28 -10.35 -2.65 -2.97
N ILE A 29 -9.80 -3.32 -4.00
CA ILE A 29 -10.55 -3.79 -5.15
C ILE A 29 -11.59 -4.84 -4.75
N LEU A 30 -11.24 -5.78 -3.86
CA LEU A 30 -12.20 -6.76 -3.34
C LEU A 30 -13.37 -6.09 -2.62
N GLY A 31 -13.10 -5.07 -1.81
CA GLY A 31 -14.14 -4.29 -1.13
C GLY A 31 -15.09 -3.58 -2.11
N ILE A 32 -14.53 -2.94 -3.15
CA ILE A 32 -15.33 -2.30 -4.21
C ILE A 32 -16.16 -3.34 -4.96
N PHE A 33 -15.57 -4.45 -5.38
CA PHE A 33 -16.27 -5.51 -6.10
C PHE A 33 -17.40 -6.10 -5.26
N LEU A 34 -17.19 -6.28 -3.95
CA LEU A 34 -18.21 -6.80 -3.06
C LEU A 34 -19.39 -5.82 -2.93
N ILE A 35 -19.13 -4.52 -2.74
CA ILE A 35 -20.18 -3.49 -2.70
C ILE A 35 -20.93 -3.45 -4.02
N PHE A 36 -20.21 -3.36 -5.15
CA PHE A 36 -20.81 -3.29 -6.47
C PHE A 36 -21.68 -4.51 -6.74
N TRP A 37 -21.15 -5.72 -6.52
CA TRP A 37 -21.86 -6.98 -6.74
C TRP A 37 -23.12 -7.09 -5.86
N SER A 38 -23.03 -6.73 -4.59
CA SER A 38 -24.16 -6.80 -3.66
C SER A 38 -25.28 -5.80 -3.98
N LEU A 39 -24.96 -4.65 -4.55
CA LEU A 39 -25.95 -3.69 -5.04
C LEU A 39 -26.49 -4.07 -6.43
N ASP A 40 -25.64 -4.59 -7.32
CA ASP A 40 -26.00 -5.01 -8.67
C ASP A 40 -26.99 -6.18 -8.66
N ARG A 41 -26.85 -7.11 -7.69
CA ARG A 41 -27.84 -8.18 -7.46
C ARG A 41 -29.26 -7.67 -7.18
N GLN A 42 -29.40 -6.41 -6.78
CA GLN A 42 -30.67 -5.73 -6.56
C GLN A 42 -30.99 -4.70 -7.64
N GLY A 43 -30.22 -4.63 -8.72
CA GLY A 43 -30.42 -3.71 -9.85
C GLY A 43 -29.81 -2.31 -9.65
N HIS A 44 -28.95 -2.13 -8.65
CA HIS A 44 -28.39 -0.82 -8.26
C HIS A 44 -26.85 -0.80 -8.26
N GLY A 45 -26.20 -1.57 -9.13
CA GLY A 45 -24.75 -1.68 -9.21
C GLY A 45 -24.06 -0.32 -9.44
N THR A 46 -23.28 0.14 -8.46
CA THR A 46 -22.60 1.45 -8.52
C THR A 46 -21.30 1.47 -7.74
N VAL A 47 -20.41 2.38 -8.12
CA VAL A 47 -19.17 2.73 -7.42
C VAL A 47 -19.13 4.20 -7.02
N VAL A 48 -20.23 4.94 -7.21
CA VAL A 48 -20.33 6.37 -6.90
C VAL A 48 -20.73 6.54 -5.45
N PHE A 49 -19.92 7.25 -4.65
CA PHE A 49 -20.15 7.39 -3.19
C PHE A 49 -21.58 7.80 -2.80
N ARG A 50 -22.17 8.76 -3.52
CA ARG A 50 -23.53 9.25 -3.23
C ARG A 50 -24.60 8.19 -3.49
N GLU A 51 -24.44 7.42 -4.56
CA GLU A 51 -25.37 6.35 -4.93
C GLU A 51 -25.21 5.17 -3.95
N ILE A 52 -23.99 4.81 -3.57
CA ILE A 52 -23.74 3.79 -2.54
C ILE A 52 -24.41 4.22 -1.22
N GLN A 53 -24.28 5.48 -0.82
CA GLN A 53 -24.93 6.00 0.40
C GLN A 53 -26.45 5.93 0.32
N GLN A 54 -27.03 6.30 -0.83
CA GLN A 54 -28.48 6.24 -1.05
C GLN A 54 -29.02 4.81 -0.98
N PHE A 55 -28.26 3.83 -1.47
CA PHE A 55 -28.66 2.41 -1.51
C PHE A 55 -28.06 1.58 -0.38
N ALA A 56 -27.44 2.20 0.63
CA ALA A 56 -26.71 1.49 1.68
C ALA A 56 -27.59 0.50 2.45
N SER A 57 -28.86 0.84 2.69
CA SER A 57 -29.83 -0.02 3.39
C SER A 57 -30.13 -1.33 2.64
N LEU A 58 -29.88 -1.39 1.33
CA LEU A 58 -30.01 -2.62 0.55
C LEU A 58 -28.92 -3.65 0.89
N LEU A 59 -27.82 -3.21 1.51
CA LEU A 59 -26.75 -4.10 1.97
C LEU A 59 -27.07 -4.74 3.32
N ASP A 60 -28.05 -4.21 4.06
CA ASP A 60 -28.42 -4.70 5.39
C ASP A 60 -28.99 -6.12 5.31
N GLY A 61 -28.55 -6.96 6.24
CA GLY A 61 -28.97 -8.37 6.30
C GLY A 61 -28.33 -9.28 5.25
N GLN A 62 -27.63 -8.74 4.23
CA GLN A 62 -26.86 -9.59 3.32
C GLN A 62 -25.64 -10.18 4.03
N GLN A 63 -25.37 -11.46 3.78
CA GLN A 63 -24.25 -12.16 4.37
C GLN A 63 -23.46 -12.96 3.32
N LEU A 64 -22.15 -13.01 3.49
CA LEU A 64 -21.25 -13.89 2.78
C LEU A 64 -20.40 -14.64 3.81
N TRP A 65 -20.38 -15.97 3.73
CA TRP A 65 -19.69 -16.84 4.70
C TRP A 65 -20.11 -16.61 6.17
N GLY A 66 -21.37 -16.20 6.40
CA GLY A 66 -21.91 -15.91 7.73
C GLY A 66 -21.47 -14.55 8.31
N ILE A 67 -20.74 -13.74 7.54
CA ILE A 67 -20.34 -12.38 7.92
C ILE A 67 -21.20 -11.39 7.13
N GLY A 68 -21.65 -10.31 7.77
CA GLY A 68 -22.36 -9.22 7.10
C GLY A 68 -21.55 -8.66 5.94
N VAL A 69 -22.17 -8.48 4.78
CA VAL A 69 -21.50 -7.97 3.57
C VAL A 69 -20.85 -6.61 3.82
N VAL A 70 -21.53 -5.73 4.59
CA VAL A 70 -20.99 -4.41 4.95
C VAL A 70 -19.72 -4.54 5.79
N THR A 71 -19.71 -5.40 6.80
CA THR A 71 -18.54 -5.70 7.62
C THR A 71 -17.39 -6.27 6.77
N LEU A 72 -17.68 -7.24 5.90
CA LEU A 72 -16.65 -7.83 5.05
C LEU A 72 -16.08 -6.82 4.04
N ALA A 73 -16.94 -6.02 3.40
CA ALA A 73 -16.53 -4.98 2.47
C ALA A 73 -15.69 -3.90 3.14
N THR A 74 -16.10 -3.42 4.31
CA THR A 74 -15.36 -2.41 5.08
C THR A 74 -14.02 -2.94 5.59
N LEU A 75 -13.92 -4.22 5.97
CA LEU A 75 -12.63 -4.86 6.29
C LEU A 75 -11.71 -4.95 5.07
N PHE A 76 -12.21 -5.33 3.90
CA PHE A 76 -11.42 -5.34 2.66
C PHE A 76 -10.96 -3.93 2.26
N LEU A 77 -11.84 -2.94 2.34
CA LEU A 77 -11.49 -1.54 2.15
C LEU A 77 -10.43 -1.10 3.18
N PHE A 78 -10.56 -1.52 4.44
CA PHE A 78 -9.59 -1.21 5.49
C PHE A 78 -8.21 -1.83 5.18
N VAL A 79 -8.12 -3.03 4.61
CA VAL A 79 -6.84 -3.56 4.08
C VAL A 79 -6.23 -2.59 3.06
N GLY A 80 -7.04 -2.01 2.16
CA GLY A 80 -6.64 -0.90 1.30
C GLY A 80 -6.10 0.31 2.05
N ALA A 81 -6.82 0.75 3.10
CA ALA A 81 -6.39 1.85 3.96
C ALA A 81 -5.04 1.55 4.63
N THR A 82 -4.85 0.32 5.13
CA THR A 82 -3.62 -0.08 5.82
C THR A 82 -2.39 0.02 4.93
N GLY A 83 -2.52 -0.32 3.63
CA GLY A 83 -1.43 -0.22 2.67
C GLY A 83 -0.98 1.24 2.46
N LYS A 84 -1.93 2.13 2.16
CA LYS A 84 -1.63 3.55 1.87
C LYS A 84 -1.19 4.34 3.11
N SER A 85 -1.81 4.07 4.25
CA SER A 85 -1.55 4.79 5.51
C SER A 85 -0.59 4.06 6.46
N ALA A 86 0.15 3.08 5.93
CA ALA A 86 1.19 2.36 6.64
C ALA A 86 0.75 1.82 8.01
N GLN A 87 -0.48 1.28 8.09
CA GLN A 87 -0.95 0.64 9.32
C GLN A 87 -0.38 -0.78 9.42
N ILE A 88 -0.35 -1.35 10.64
CA ILE A 88 -0.10 -2.78 10.79
C ILE A 88 -1.18 -3.54 9.99
N PRO A 89 -0.82 -4.51 9.13
CA PRO A 89 0.52 -5.10 8.93
C PRO A 89 1.42 -4.36 7.90
N LEU A 90 0.86 -3.60 6.97
CA LEU A 90 1.53 -3.07 5.76
C LEU A 90 2.37 -1.79 5.97
N HIS A 91 2.99 -1.59 7.13
CA HIS A 91 3.70 -0.36 7.49
C HIS A 91 5.16 -0.27 6.98
N VAL A 92 5.77 -1.42 6.64
CA VAL A 92 7.23 -1.59 6.43
C VAL A 92 7.83 -0.72 5.32
N TRP A 93 7.02 -0.19 4.41
CA TRP A 93 7.52 0.61 3.29
C TRP A 93 7.80 2.07 3.64
N LEU A 94 7.09 2.63 4.63
CA LEU A 94 7.12 4.06 4.90
C LEU A 94 8.48 4.54 5.45
N PRO A 95 9.16 3.81 6.36
CA PRO A 95 10.52 4.18 6.79
C PRO A 95 11.54 4.14 5.65
N ASP A 96 11.40 3.19 4.71
CA ASP A 96 12.28 3.07 3.55
C ASP A 96 11.97 4.11 2.47
N ALA A 97 10.77 4.66 2.44
CA ALA A 97 10.43 5.80 1.58
C ALA A 97 11.31 7.03 1.87
N MET A 98 11.98 7.07 3.03
CA MET A 98 12.98 8.08 3.40
C MET A 98 14.25 8.03 2.56
N GLN A 99 14.45 7.03 1.71
CA GLN A 99 15.50 7.09 0.70
C GLN A 99 15.25 8.16 -0.37
N GLY A 100 13.99 8.60 -0.51
CA GLY A 100 13.63 9.67 -1.44
C GLY A 100 14.16 11.07 -1.02
N PRO A 101 14.14 12.02 -1.96
CA PRO A 101 14.43 13.43 -1.67
C PRO A 101 13.49 13.98 -0.59
N THR A 102 14.02 14.80 0.32
CA THR A 102 13.26 15.31 1.47
C THR A 102 11.98 16.08 1.12
N PRO A 103 11.92 16.90 0.03
CA PRO A 103 10.66 17.51 -0.39
C PRO A 103 9.56 16.48 -0.74
N VAL A 104 9.96 15.34 -1.32
CA VAL A 104 9.04 14.24 -1.62
C VAL A 104 8.57 13.57 -0.33
N SER A 105 9.47 13.38 0.65
CA SER A 105 9.09 12.88 1.98
C SER A 105 8.06 13.80 2.66
N ALA A 106 8.25 15.11 2.60
CA ALA A 106 7.28 16.07 3.13
C ALA A 106 5.91 15.91 2.45
N LEU A 107 5.85 15.85 1.11
CA LEU A 107 4.61 15.70 0.36
C LEU A 107 3.88 14.38 0.64
N ILE A 108 4.61 13.27 0.64
CA ILE A 108 4.06 11.91 0.84
C ILE A 108 3.50 11.76 2.26
N HIS A 109 4.21 12.27 3.27
CA HIS A 109 3.89 12.06 4.68
C HIS A 109 2.95 13.09 5.28
N ALA A 110 2.84 14.28 4.68
CA ALA A 110 1.97 15.34 5.16
C ALA A 110 0.63 15.38 4.43
N ALA A 111 0.61 15.21 3.09
CA ALA A 111 -0.53 15.62 2.29
C ALA A 111 -1.18 14.51 1.45
N THR A 112 -0.39 13.64 0.80
CA THR A 112 -0.90 12.87 -0.35
C THR A 112 -1.13 11.38 -0.07
N MET A 113 -0.07 10.61 0.15
CA MET A 113 -0.17 9.15 0.12
C MET A 113 -0.74 8.60 1.42
N VAL A 114 -0.24 9.08 2.55
CA VAL A 114 -0.56 8.48 3.85
C VAL A 114 -1.92 8.92 4.42
N THR A 115 -2.47 10.01 3.90
CA THR A 115 -3.77 10.57 4.30
C THR A 115 -4.94 9.90 3.58
N ALA A 116 -4.69 9.25 2.43
CA ALA A 116 -5.72 8.66 1.58
C ALA A 116 -6.55 7.57 2.30
N GLY A 117 -5.92 6.73 3.13
CA GLY A 117 -6.62 5.69 3.89
C GLY A 117 -7.60 6.27 4.92
N VAL A 118 -7.16 7.27 5.69
CA VAL A 118 -8.02 7.98 6.67
C VAL A 118 -9.18 8.68 5.95
N TYR A 119 -8.89 9.37 4.84
CA TYR A 119 -9.92 10.02 4.02
C TYR A 119 -10.96 9.01 3.53
N MET A 120 -10.53 7.84 3.05
CA MET A 120 -11.45 6.81 2.56
C MET A 120 -12.35 6.27 3.66
N VAL A 121 -11.81 5.96 4.85
CA VAL A 121 -12.62 5.51 6.00
C VAL A 121 -13.65 6.57 6.38
N ALA A 122 -13.24 7.83 6.48
CA ALA A 122 -14.16 8.94 6.76
C ALA A 122 -15.19 9.12 5.64
N ARG A 123 -14.78 9.02 4.37
CA ARG A 123 -15.68 9.21 3.23
C ARG A 123 -16.77 8.13 3.17
N LEU A 124 -16.44 6.92 3.61
CA LEU A 124 -17.34 5.77 3.69
C LEU A 124 -17.90 5.58 5.11
N HIS A 125 -17.92 6.62 5.95
CA HIS A 125 -18.38 6.54 7.34
C HIS A 125 -19.73 5.84 7.48
N PHE A 126 -20.67 6.04 6.55
CA PHE A 126 -22.00 5.42 6.59
C PHE A 126 -21.94 3.88 6.50
N LEU A 127 -20.96 3.30 5.79
CA LEU A 127 -20.73 1.86 5.78
C LEU A 127 -20.02 1.40 7.06
N TYR A 128 -19.02 2.14 7.53
CA TYR A 128 -18.28 1.79 8.75
C TYR A 128 -19.16 1.87 9.99
N SER A 129 -20.02 2.88 10.11
CA SER A 129 -21.00 3.01 11.19
C SER A 129 -22.06 1.90 11.18
N ALA A 130 -22.32 1.29 10.02
CA ALA A 130 -23.17 0.12 9.89
C ALA A 130 -22.42 -1.21 10.16
N ALA A 131 -21.10 -1.18 10.39
CA ALA A 131 -20.25 -2.34 10.67
C ALA A 131 -19.41 -2.17 11.95
N PRO A 132 -20.01 -2.31 13.14
CA PRO A 132 -19.32 -2.14 14.42
C PRO A 132 -18.08 -3.03 14.59
N GLU A 133 -18.08 -4.25 14.03
CA GLU A 133 -16.91 -5.13 14.11
C GLU A 133 -15.73 -4.59 13.30
N ALA A 134 -16.00 -3.98 12.14
CA ALA A 134 -14.96 -3.36 11.32
C ALA A 134 -14.37 -2.12 12.03
N LEU A 135 -15.22 -1.30 12.67
CA LEU A 135 -14.79 -0.15 13.48
C LEU A 135 -13.87 -0.58 14.64
N MET A 136 -14.22 -1.65 15.35
CA MET A 136 -13.37 -2.20 16.41
C MET A 136 -12.00 -2.63 15.88
N VAL A 137 -11.95 -3.28 14.70
CA VAL A 137 -10.68 -3.64 14.06
C VAL A 137 -9.88 -2.39 13.67
N VAL A 138 -10.53 -1.36 13.13
CA VAL A 138 -9.89 -0.10 12.76
C VAL A 138 -9.29 0.60 13.99
N ALA A 139 -10.05 0.71 15.08
CA ALA A 139 -9.58 1.31 16.33
C ALA A 139 -8.41 0.53 16.94
N GLY A 140 -8.54 -0.81 17.00
CA GLY A 140 -7.53 -1.70 17.55
C GLY A 140 -6.21 -1.66 16.76
N VAL A 141 -6.29 -1.72 15.43
CA VAL A 141 -5.11 -1.60 14.55
C VAL A 141 -4.51 -0.19 14.63
N GLY A 142 -5.33 0.85 14.71
CA GLY A 142 -4.89 2.23 14.86
C GLY A 142 -4.06 2.44 16.12
N ILE A 143 -4.58 2.04 17.29
CA ILE A 143 -3.85 2.19 18.56
C ILE A 143 -2.61 1.30 18.63
N ALA A 144 -2.68 0.06 18.11
CA ALA A 144 -1.53 -0.83 18.04
C ALA A 144 -0.43 -0.23 17.17
N THR A 145 -0.78 0.32 16.01
CA THR A 145 0.14 1.01 15.10
C THR A 145 0.76 2.25 15.76
N ALA A 146 -0.06 3.02 16.49
CA ALA A 146 0.38 4.22 17.20
C ALA A 146 1.50 3.92 18.20
N LEU A 147 1.30 2.90 19.05
CA LEU A 147 2.26 2.48 20.07
C LEU A 147 3.48 1.77 19.47
N PHE A 148 3.25 0.83 18.55
CA PHE A 148 4.30 0.07 17.88
C PHE A 148 5.29 0.99 17.16
N SER A 149 4.80 2.03 16.49
CA SER A 149 5.68 2.95 15.77
C SER A 149 6.38 3.93 16.72
N ALA A 150 5.71 4.32 17.81
CA ALA A 150 6.30 5.19 18.82
C ALA A 150 7.48 4.51 19.54
N THR A 151 7.37 3.22 19.90
CA THR A 151 8.49 2.45 20.50
C THR A 151 9.70 2.38 19.56
N ILE A 152 9.49 2.16 18.26
CA ILE A 152 10.57 2.15 17.27
C ILE A 152 11.24 3.53 17.21
N ALA A 153 10.44 4.60 17.07
CA ALA A 153 10.94 5.97 16.95
C ALA A 153 11.84 6.41 18.13
N LEU A 154 11.63 5.87 19.34
CA LEU A 154 12.49 6.12 20.52
C LEU A 154 13.97 5.81 20.27
N THR A 155 14.27 4.86 19.40
CA THR A 155 15.63 4.29 19.22
C THR A 155 16.26 4.60 17.87
N GLN A 156 15.50 5.17 16.91
CA GLN A 156 16.00 5.47 15.56
C GLN A 156 16.95 6.67 15.54
N THR A 157 18.15 6.52 14.98
CA THR A 157 19.19 7.57 14.99
C THR A 157 19.11 8.54 13.82
N ASP A 158 18.47 8.13 12.72
CA ASP A 158 18.29 8.93 11.52
C ASP A 158 17.13 9.94 11.68
N ILE A 159 17.41 11.21 11.38
CA ILE A 159 16.49 12.33 11.56
C ILE A 159 15.19 12.16 10.76
N LYS A 160 15.24 11.60 9.54
CA LYS A 160 14.06 11.38 8.69
C LYS A 160 13.30 10.12 9.11
N ARG A 161 13.99 9.06 9.54
CA ARG A 161 13.34 7.83 10.00
C ARG A 161 12.55 8.05 11.29
N VAL A 162 13.05 8.85 12.24
CA VAL A 162 12.24 9.23 13.42
C VAL A 162 10.96 9.92 12.98
N LEU A 163 11.03 10.85 12.02
CA LEU A 163 9.85 11.51 11.47
C LEU A 163 8.95 10.55 10.70
N ALA A 164 9.48 9.57 9.96
CA ALA A 164 8.67 8.58 9.27
C ALA A 164 7.85 7.75 10.26
N TYR A 165 8.47 7.21 11.31
CA TYR A 165 7.76 6.47 12.35
C TYR A 165 6.82 7.35 13.17
N SER A 166 7.14 8.63 13.37
CA SER A 166 6.20 9.57 13.97
C SER A 166 4.94 9.73 13.12
N THR A 167 5.07 9.73 11.79
CA THR A 167 3.91 9.76 10.87
C THR A 167 3.10 8.48 10.97
N VAL A 168 3.74 7.30 10.97
CA VAL A 168 3.00 6.04 11.19
C VAL A 168 2.21 6.09 12.50
N SER A 169 2.83 6.62 13.56
CA SER A 169 2.18 6.76 14.86
C SER A 169 0.98 7.73 14.83
N GLN A 170 1.15 8.92 14.23
CA GLN A 170 0.07 9.91 14.12
C GLN A 170 -1.10 9.44 13.24
N LEU A 171 -0.83 8.68 12.17
CA LEU A 171 -1.89 8.04 11.40
C LEU A 171 -2.64 7.02 12.24
N GLY A 172 -1.93 6.26 13.08
CA GLY A 172 -2.55 5.37 14.06
C GLY A 172 -3.57 6.08 14.96
N TYR A 173 -3.28 7.31 15.41
CA TYR A 173 -4.27 8.15 16.11
C TYR A 173 -5.46 8.52 15.23
N MET A 174 -5.24 8.88 13.98
CA MET A 174 -6.34 9.19 13.06
C MET A 174 -7.25 7.97 12.82
N PHE A 175 -6.68 6.77 12.70
CA PHE A 175 -7.46 5.53 12.62
C PHE A 175 -8.12 5.16 13.94
N LEU A 176 -7.51 5.46 15.09
CA LEU A 176 -8.19 5.33 16.38
C LEU A 176 -9.44 6.22 16.39
N GLY A 177 -9.32 7.50 16.04
CA GLY A 177 -10.45 8.43 15.96
C GLY A 177 -11.54 7.94 15.00
N ALA A 178 -11.17 7.54 13.78
CA ALA A 178 -12.13 7.02 12.81
C ALA A 178 -12.76 5.69 13.27
N GLY A 179 -11.99 4.81 13.92
CA GLY A 179 -12.43 3.51 14.41
C GLY A 179 -13.36 3.59 15.61
N VAL A 180 -13.34 4.68 16.37
CA VAL A 180 -14.33 4.94 17.43
C VAL A 180 -15.54 5.74 16.93
N GLY A 181 -15.63 5.99 15.62
CA GLY A 181 -16.71 6.75 14.98
C GLY A 181 -16.52 8.27 14.98
N ALA A 182 -15.40 8.77 15.49
CA ALA A 182 -15.07 10.21 15.50
C ALA A 182 -14.37 10.64 14.21
N TYR A 183 -15.07 10.51 13.07
CA TYR A 183 -14.54 10.82 11.75
C TYR A 183 -14.11 12.29 11.60
N GLY A 184 -14.88 13.22 12.18
CA GLY A 184 -14.55 14.64 12.18
C GLY A 184 -13.23 14.94 12.89
N ALA A 185 -13.01 14.33 14.07
CA ALA A 185 -11.77 14.45 14.83
C ALA A 185 -10.57 13.88 14.06
N ALA A 186 -10.73 12.73 13.41
CA ALA A 186 -9.71 12.12 12.57
C ALA A 186 -9.30 13.03 11.40
N ILE A 187 -10.26 13.64 10.70
CA ILE A 187 -10.01 14.56 9.59
C ILE A 187 -9.41 15.89 10.08
N PHE A 188 -9.84 16.37 11.25
CA PHE A 188 -9.27 17.57 11.87
C PHE A 188 -7.79 17.36 12.22
N HIS A 189 -7.45 16.22 12.82
CA HIS A 189 -6.05 15.88 13.10
C HIS A 189 -5.25 15.66 11.81
N LEU A 190 -5.84 15.07 10.77
CA LEU A 190 -5.21 14.95 9.45
C LEU A 190 -4.80 16.32 8.87
N MET A 191 -5.69 17.30 8.95
CA MET A 191 -5.42 18.67 8.47
C MET A 191 -4.30 19.34 9.26
N THR A 192 -4.38 19.34 10.59
CA THR A 192 -3.36 19.97 11.45
C THR A 192 -2.00 19.27 11.29
N HIS A 193 -2.01 17.94 11.17
CA HIS A 193 -0.83 17.11 10.91
C HIS A 193 -0.12 17.47 9.62
N ALA A 194 -0.85 17.80 8.56
CA ALA A 194 -0.22 18.24 7.31
C ALA A 194 0.72 19.44 7.54
N PHE A 195 0.31 20.43 8.33
CA PHE A 195 1.15 21.60 8.62
C PHE A 195 2.40 21.25 9.42
N PHE A 196 2.25 20.65 10.60
CA PHE A 196 3.41 20.41 11.46
C PHE A 196 4.33 19.31 10.92
N LYS A 197 3.82 18.30 10.21
CA LYS A 197 4.69 17.30 9.56
C LYS A 197 5.42 17.84 8.37
N ALA A 198 4.78 18.62 7.50
CA ALA A 198 5.47 19.25 6.39
C ALA A 198 6.59 20.16 6.93
N CYS A 199 6.31 20.93 7.99
CA CYS A 199 7.30 21.76 8.66
C CYS A 199 8.48 20.92 9.20
N LEU A 200 8.20 19.82 9.90
CA LEU A 200 9.25 18.92 10.45
C LEU A 200 10.10 18.27 9.35
N PHE A 201 9.47 17.76 8.28
CA PHE A 201 10.21 17.11 7.18
C PHE A 201 11.05 18.11 6.41
N LEU A 202 10.47 19.25 6.00
CA LEU A 202 11.24 20.30 5.30
C LEU A 202 12.31 20.90 6.22
N GLY A 203 12.02 21.04 7.52
CA GLY A 203 12.98 21.53 8.52
C GLY A 203 14.15 20.56 8.71
N SER A 204 13.87 19.25 8.73
CA SER A 204 14.93 18.23 8.69
C SER A 204 15.73 18.30 7.38
N GLY A 205 15.09 18.65 6.26
CA GLY A 205 15.76 18.89 4.98
C GLY A 205 16.73 20.07 5.03
N SER A 206 16.34 21.16 5.69
CA SER A 206 17.22 22.30 5.96
C SER A 206 18.43 21.90 6.82
N VAL A 207 18.20 21.12 7.88
CA VAL A 207 19.28 20.58 8.72
C VAL A 207 20.23 19.68 7.91
N ILE A 208 19.69 18.75 7.12
CA ILE A 208 20.49 17.83 6.29
C ILE A 208 21.31 18.61 5.25
N HIS A 209 20.72 19.64 4.64
CA HIS A 209 21.41 20.50 3.69
C HIS A 209 22.59 21.24 4.33
N ALA A 210 22.38 21.83 5.50
CA ALA A 210 23.44 22.49 6.27
C ALA A 210 24.54 21.50 6.72
N MET A 211 24.16 20.25 7.03
CA MET A 211 25.07 19.19 7.48
C MET A 211 25.71 18.40 6.33
N SER A 212 25.77 18.96 5.11
CA SER A 212 26.38 18.32 3.93
C SER A 212 25.85 16.91 3.63
N GLY A 213 24.57 16.66 3.91
CA GLY A 213 23.91 15.37 3.67
C GLY A 213 23.88 14.41 4.86
N GLU A 214 24.50 14.74 5.99
CA GLU A 214 24.47 13.89 7.18
C GLU A 214 23.06 13.83 7.80
N GLN A 215 22.59 12.61 8.08
CA GLN A 215 21.23 12.32 8.58
C GLN A 215 21.24 11.72 9.99
N ASP A 216 22.39 11.25 10.48
CA ASP A 216 22.54 10.68 11.81
C ASP A 216 22.61 11.77 12.88
N MET A 217 21.59 11.83 13.73
CA MET A 217 21.49 12.80 14.82
C MET A 217 22.62 12.70 15.83
N ARG A 218 23.31 11.56 15.92
CA ARG A 218 24.46 11.38 16.81
C ARG A 218 25.64 12.27 16.42
N LYS A 219 25.73 12.66 15.15
CA LYS A 219 26.75 13.57 14.61
C LYS A 219 26.29 15.04 14.55
N MET A 220 25.05 15.34 14.91
CA MET A 220 24.51 16.70 14.93
C MET A 220 24.76 17.37 16.30
N GLY A 221 24.30 18.61 16.48
CA GLY A 221 24.37 19.32 17.77
C GLY A 221 24.72 20.80 17.61
N GLY A 222 24.24 21.63 18.53
CA GLY A 222 24.56 23.06 18.58
C GLY A 222 24.06 23.91 17.41
N LEU A 223 23.19 23.36 16.55
CA LEU A 223 22.80 23.99 15.30
C LEU A 223 21.90 25.23 15.45
N ARG A 224 21.33 25.49 16.65
CA ARG A 224 20.40 26.62 16.87
C ARG A 224 20.99 28.00 16.55
N GLN A 225 22.31 28.17 16.72
CA GLN A 225 22.97 29.45 16.46
C GLN A 225 23.24 29.67 14.96
N LYS A 226 23.45 28.58 14.22
CA LYS A 226 23.75 28.61 12.78
C LYS A 226 22.49 28.58 11.93
N LEU A 227 21.42 27.95 12.44
CA LEU A 227 20.15 27.75 11.75
C LEU A 227 18.96 28.34 12.55
N PRO A 228 18.91 29.67 12.78
CA PRO A 228 17.91 30.27 13.67
C PRO A 228 16.47 30.13 13.17
N TYR A 229 16.23 30.25 11.86
CA TYR A 229 14.88 30.12 11.30
C TYR A 229 14.43 28.67 11.31
N THR A 230 15.33 27.76 10.92
CA THR A 230 15.06 26.33 10.98
C THR A 230 14.81 25.89 12.42
N PHE A 231 15.57 26.40 13.39
CA PHE A 231 15.39 26.11 14.82
C PHE A 231 13.98 26.47 15.31
N TRP A 232 13.54 27.72 15.11
CA TRP A 232 12.25 28.17 15.64
C TRP A 232 11.06 27.50 14.94
N THR A 233 11.12 27.34 13.62
CA THR A 233 10.07 26.66 12.86
C THR A 233 9.96 25.18 13.24
N PHE A 234 11.10 24.51 13.42
CA PHE A 234 11.15 23.13 13.91
C PHE A 234 10.64 23.02 15.35
N ALA A 235 11.00 23.97 16.23
CA ALA A 235 10.53 24.00 17.61
C ALA A 235 9.00 24.12 17.70
N ILE A 236 8.40 25.04 16.93
CA ILE A 236 6.94 25.21 16.86
C ILE A 236 6.27 23.91 16.39
N ALA A 237 6.83 23.27 15.37
CA ALA A 237 6.27 22.03 14.85
C ALA A 237 6.43 20.84 15.82
N VAL A 238 7.53 20.78 16.59
CA VAL A 238 7.72 19.81 17.68
C VAL A 238 6.70 20.03 18.79
N LEU A 239 6.47 21.27 19.20
CA LEU A 239 5.46 21.62 20.21
C LEU A 239 4.05 21.23 19.73
N ALA A 240 3.76 21.46 18.45
CA ALA A 240 2.50 21.08 17.82
C ALA A 240 2.27 19.57 17.85
N ILE A 241 3.19 18.75 17.33
CA ILE A 241 3.01 17.29 17.33
C ILE A 241 3.01 16.67 18.73
N ALA A 242 3.68 17.30 19.71
CA ALA A 242 3.67 16.88 21.10
C ALA A 242 2.34 17.16 21.81
N GLY A 243 1.45 17.98 21.23
CA GLY A 243 0.18 18.36 21.85
C GLY A 243 0.32 19.43 22.92
N THR A 244 1.28 20.34 22.78
CA THR A 244 1.48 21.43 23.76
C THR A 244 0.31 22.42 23.69
N PRO A 245 -0.20 22.95 24.82
CA PRO A 245 -1.27 23.95 24.80
C PRO A 245 -1.01 25.10 23.82
N LEU A 246 -2.09 25.62 23.21
CA LEU A 246 -2.09 26.68 22.19
C LEU A 246 -1.59 26.28 20.78
N THR A 247 -1.15 25.03 20.58
CA THR A 247 -0.73 24.53 19.26
C THR A 247 -1.80 23.65 18.60
N ALA A 248 -1.69 23.40 17.31
CA ALA A 248 -2.73 22.68 16.58
C ALA A 248 -2.89 21.19 16.97
N GLY A 249 -1.80 20.55 17.42
CA GLY A 249 -1.89 19.17 17.88
C GLY A 249 -2.55 19.04 19.25
N PHE A 250 -2.58 20.08 20.08
CA PHE A 250 -3.31 20.06 21.35
C PHE A 250 -4.81 19.86 21.08
N PHE A 251 -5.41 20.75 20.30
CA PHE A 251 -6.84 20.68 20.00
C PHE A 251 -7.23 19.41 19.24
N SER A 252 -6.46 19.04 18.22
CA SER A 252 -6.85 17.93 17.34
C SER A 252 -6.57 16.54 17.91
N LYS A 253 -5.47 16.36 18.65
CA LYS A 253 -5.11 15.06 19.23
C LYS A 253 -5.91 14.79 20.49
N ASP A 254 -6.17 15.83 21.28
CA ASP A 254 -6.96 15.68 22.49
C ASP A 254 -8.41 15.31 22.16
N GLU A 255 -9.01 15.90 21.12
CA GLU A 255 -10.33 15.49 20.62
C GLU A 255 -10.38 13.99 20.27
N ILE A 256 -9.35 13.45 19.60
CA ILE A 256 -9.29 12.00 19.32
C ILE A 256 -9.21 11.19 20.61
N LEU A 257 -8.42 11.63 21.59
CA LEU A 257 -8.31 10.93 22.87
C LEU A 257 -9.64 10.98 23.62
N TRP A 258 -10.25 12.16 23.73
CA TRP A 258 -11.57 12.34 24.32
C TRP A 258 -12.59 11.38 23.71
N GLN A 259 -12.69 11.35 22.39
CA GLN A 259 -13.60 10.45 21.69
C GLN A 259 -13.23 8.97 21.86
N ALA A 260 -11.95 8.65 21.98
CA ALA A 260 -11.51 7.29 22.31
C ALA A 260 -11.95 6.85 23.71
N PHE A 261 -12.29 7.77 24.61
CA PHE A 261 -12.88 7.49 25.91
C PHE A 261 -14.42 7.53 25.89
N SER A 262 -15.00 8.58 25.32
CA SER A 262 -16.40 8.98 25.53
C SER A 262 -17.38 8.49 24.47
N SER A 263 -16.90 8.12 23.27
CA SER A 263 -17.75 7.65 22.18
C SER A 263 -18.31 6.24 22.46
N ALA A 264 -19.38 5.86 21.76
CA ALA A 264 -20.03 4.55 21.90
C ALA A 264 -19.10 3.35 21.61
N HIS A 265 -18.08 3.56 20.77
CA HIS A 265 -17.06 2.56 20.43
C HIS A 265 -15.72 2.81 21.16
N GLY A 266 -15.68 3.81 22.03
CA GLY A 266 -14.53 4.14 22.86
C GLY A 266 -14.37 3.19 24.04
N SER A 267 -13.20 3.24 24.68
CA SER A 267 -12.99 2.62 25.98
C SER A 267 -11.90 3.34 26.77
N PRO A 268 -11.95 3.29 28.12
CA PRO A 268 -10.87 3.82 28.96
C PRO A 268 -9.49 3.22 28.63
N LEU A 269 -9.44 1.98 28.15
CA LEU A 269 -8.20 1.34 27.71
C LEU A 269 -7.64 1.99 26.45
N LEU A 270 -8.48 2.27 25.43
CA LEU A 270 -8.05 2.96 24.22
C LEU A 270 -7.50 4.36 24.54
N TRP A 271 -8.17 5.09 25.44
CA TRP A 271 -7.68 6.38 25.93
C TRP A 271 -6.33 6.25 26.64
N ALA A 272 -6.18 5.31 27.57
CA ALA A 272 -4.95 5.14 28.35
C ALA A 272 -3.75 4.76 27.46
N LEU A 273 -3.96 3.85 26.51
CA LEU A 273 -2.96 3.48 25.50
C LEU A 273 -2.64 4.68 24.59
N GLY A 274 -3.65 5.44 24.18
CA GLY A 274 -3.50 6.65 23.38
C GLY A 274 -2.68 7.72 24.10
N ALA A 275 -2.96 7.97 25.38
CA ALA A 275 -2.22 8.90 26.23
C ALA A 275 -0.77 8.45 26.40
N ALA A 276 -0.52 7.15 26.64
CA ALA A 276 0.83 6.60 26.72
C ALA A 276 1.62 6.85 25.42
N GLY A 277 1.02 6.58 24.27
CA GLY A 277 1.64 6.88 22.97
C GLY A 277 1.91 8.38 22.77
N ALA A 278 1.10 9.26 23.37
CA ALA A 278 1.28 10.71 23.26
C ALA A 278 2.49 11.16 24.08
N GLY A 279 2.68 10.59 25.27
CA GLY A 279 3.90 10.74 26.06
C GLY A 279 5.15 10.27 25.31
N MET A 280 5.08 9.11 24.66
CA MET A 280 6.18 8.60 23.83
C MET A 280 6.46 9.53 22.63
N THR A 281 5.40 10.08 22.02
CA THR A 281 5.50 11.07 20.94
C THR A 281 6.27 12.29 21.39
N ALA A 282 5.89 12.88 22.53
CA ALA A 282 6.61 14.01 23.09
C ALA A 282 8.09 13.64 23.33
N PHE A 283 8.36 12.47 23.94
CA PHE A 283 9.73 12.05 24.22
C PHE A 283 10.60 11.95 22.97
N TYR A 284 10.21 11.20 21.93
CA TYR A 284 11.10 11.02 20.77
C TYR A 284 11.26 12.31 19.95
N MET A 285 10.23 13.17 19.90
CA MET A 285 10.30 14.44 19.18
C MET A 285 11.23 15.43 19.87
N PHE A 286 11.14 15.54 21.21
CA PHE A 286 12.04 16.39 21.98
C PHE A 286 13.46 15.82 22.05
N ARG A 287 13.62 14.50 22.10
CA ARG A 287 14.93 13.85 21.95
C ARG A 287 15.59 14.26 20.63
N GLN A 288 14.88 14.16 19.51
CA GLN A 288 15.38 14.61 18.20
C GLN A 288 15.73 16.11 18.25
N PHE A 289 14.85 16.95 18.77
CA PHE A 289 15.08 18.38 18.89
C PHE A 289 16.34 18.72 19.69
N PHE A 290 16.54 18.09 20.85
CA PHE A 290 17.72 18.32 21.70
C PHE A 290 19.02 17.83 21.06
N LEU A 291 19.02 16.63 20.46
CA LEU A 291 20.20 16.07 19.81
C LEU A 291 20.69 16.91 18.63
N VAL A 292 19.75 17.48 17.86
CA VAL A 292 20.04 18.26 16.65
C VAL A 292 20.49 19.69 16.99
N PHE A 293 19.76 20.40 17.85
CA PHE A 293 19.93 21.85 17.98
C PHE A 293 20.73 22.30 19.21
N PHE A 294 20.89 21.44 20.22
CA PHE A 294 21.56 21.78 21.48
C PHE A 294 22.86 20.98 21.66
N GLY A 295 23.62 21.31 22.71
CA GLY A 295 24.95 20.75 22.95
C GLY A 295 26.00 21.27 21.96
N GLN A 296 27.10 20.53 21.84
CA GLN A 296 28.16 20.80 20.87
C GLN A 296 27.93 20.03 19.58
N CYS A 297 28.34 20.60 18.44
CA CYS A 297 28.29 19.92 17.15
C CYS A 297 29.28 18.74 17.16
N ARG A 298 28.83 17.58 16.71
CA ARG A 298 29.59 16.32 16.70
C ARG A 298 29.98 15.87 15.29
N ALA A 299 29.90 16.76 14.31
CA ALA A 299 30.34 16.52 12.94
C ALA A 299 31.83 16.83 12.79
N ASP A 300 32.41 16.36 11.68
CA ASP A 300 33.78 16.67 11.30
C ASP A 300 33.99 18.16 11.02
N HIS A 301 35.24 18.62 11.14
CA HIS A 301 35.59 20.04 10.99
C HIS A 301 35.16 20.64 9.64
N HIS A 302 35.30 19.89 8.55
CA HIS A 302 34.92 20.35 7.21
C HIS A 302 33.42 20.62 7.12
N THR A 303 32.57 19.73 7.66
CA THR A 303 31.12 19.98 7.74
C THR A 303 30.79 21.20 8.60
N GLN A 304 31.51 21.42 9.71
CA GLN A 304 31.25 22.55 10.62
C GLN A 304 31.54 23.92 9.98
N GLU A 305 32.56 24.02 9.13
CA GLU A 305 32.92 25.27 8.44
C GLU A 305 31.85 25.71 7.44
N HIS A 306 31.14 24.75 6.83
CA HIS A 306 30.09 25.01 5.86
C HIS A 306 28.69 25.16 6.48
N LEU A 307 28.55 25.21 7.81
CA LEU A 307 27.25 25.39 8.46
C LEU A 307 26.69 26.79 8.21
N HIS A 308 25.61 26.86 7.44
CA HIS A 308 24.85 28.07 7.18
C HIS A 308 23.35 27.77 7.08
N GLU A 309 22.54 28.77 7.33
CA GLU A 309 21.09 28.68 7.17
C GLU A 309 20.70 28.48 5.71
N SER A 310 19.61 27.73 5.51
CA SER A 310 19.09 27.47 4.17
C SER A 310 18.61 28.74 3.47
N PRO A 311 18.62 28.78 2.13
CA PRO A 311 18.14 29.92 1.36
C PRO A 311 16.65 30.23 1.61
N ARG A 312 16.23 31.44 1.25
CA ARG A 312 14.84 31.91 1.42
C ARG A 312 13.79 31.01 0.77
N SER A 313 14.14 30.32 -0.32
CA SER A 313 13.28 29.34 -0.98
C SER A 313 12.91 28.15 -0.10
N MET A 314 13.74 27.82 0.90
CA MET A 314 13.47 26.77 1.89
C MET A 314 12.89 27.35 3.17
N THR A 315 13.40 28.47 3.68
CA THR A 315 12.97 29.02 4.98
C THR A 315 11.59 29.68 4.94
N LEU A 316 11.17 30.29 3.82
CA LEU A 316 9.84 30.91 3.71
C LEU A 316 8.71 29.87 3.84
N PRO A 317 8.71 28.72 3.13
CA PRO A 317 7.76 27.65 3.37
C PRO A 317 7.74 27.15 4.82
N LEU A 318 8.90 27.04 5.48
CA LEU A 318 8.97 26.62 6.89
C LEU A 318 8.23 27.58 7.81
N VAL A 319 8.41 28.89 7.63
CA VAL A 319 7.74 29.91 8.44
C VAL A 319 6.22 29.84 8.25
N LEU A 320 5.74 29.72 7.01
CA LEU A 320 4.30 29.59 6.73
C LEU A 320 3.70 28.32 7.35
N LEU A 321 4.39 27.18 7.25
CA LEU A 321 3.95 25.93 7.85
C LEU A 321 4.00 25.95 9.38
N ALA A 322 4.98 26.64 9.97
CA ALA A 322 5.05 26.84 11.42
C ALA A 322 3.88 27.69 11.93
N ILE A 323 3.52 28.78 11.21
CA ILE A 323 2.32 29.57 11.52
C ILE A 323 1.07 28.68 11.43
N GLY A 324 0.93 27.88 10.38
CA GLY A 324 -0.17 26.92 10.24
C GLY A 324 -0.23 25.88 11.36
N SER A 325 0.93 25.45 11.88
CA SER A 325 1.02 24.49 13.00
C SER A 325 0.49 25.03 14.33
N ILE A 326 0.29 26.35 14.42
CA ILE A 326 -0.39 27.01 15.54
C ILE A 326 -1.83 27.32 15.11
N ALA A 327 -1.98 28.13 14.06
CA ALA A 327 -3.25 28.75 13.67
C ALA A 327 -4.34 27.73 13.26
N ALA A 328 -3.97 26.65 12.56
CA ALA A 328 -4.95 25.66 12.07
C ALA A 328 -5.72 24.96 13.20
N GLY A 329 -5.13 24.89 14.39
CA GLY A 329 -5.76 24.32 15.58
C GLY A 329 -6.94 25.13 16.12
N TRP A 330 -6.85 26.46 16.02
CA TRP A 330 -7.83 27.37 16.60
C TRP A 330 -9.19 27.35 15.87
N ILE A 331 -9.29 26.64 14.75
CA ILE A 331 -10.54 26.44 14.01
C ILE A 331 -11.37 25.30 14.64
N GLY A 332 -10.72 24.35 15.33
CA GLY A 332 -11.38 23.24 16.01
C GLY A 332 -11.25 23.34 17.53
N LEU A 333 -11.72 24.44 18.11
CA LEU A 333 -11.70 24.65 19.56
C LEU A 333 -12.59 23.61 20.28
N PRO A 334 -12.14 23.04 21.42
CA PRO A 334 -12.97 22.20 22.27
C PRO A 334 -14.23 22.92 22.75
N ALA A 335 -15.24 22.15 23.19
CA ALA A 335 -16.51 22.70 23.69
C ALA A 335 -16.29 23.75 24.79
N VAL A 336 -15.32 23.51 25.67
CA VAL A 336 -14.91 24.40 26.77
C VAL A 336 -14.50 25.81 26.30
N PHE A 337 -13.97 25.93 25.06
CA PHE A 337 -13.46 27.20 24.51
C PHE A 337 -14.40 27.86 23.50
N GLY A 338 -15.64 27.39 23.38
CA GLY A 338 -16.67 27.98 22.51
C GLY A 338 -17.01 27.18 21.25
N GLY A 339 -16.70 25.88 21.23
CA GLY A 339 -17.16 24.95 20.20
C GLY A 339 -16.27 24.87 18.95
N SER A 340 -16.31 23.72 18.28
CA SER A 340 -15.46 23.42 17.13
C SER A 340 -16.16 23.84 15.84
N ARG A 341 -15.75 24.99 15.27
CA ARG A 341 -16.23 25.45 13.96
C ARG A 341 -15.92 24.46 12.84
N PHE A 342 -14.84 23.70 12.99
CA PHE A 342 -14.48 22.65 12.04
C PHE A 342 -15.45 21.46 12.09
N ALA A 343 -15.88 21.08 13.30
CA ALA A 343 -16.90 20.06 13.51
C ALA A 343 -18.25 20.51 12.92
N GLU A 344 -18.69 21.73 13.22
CA GLU A 344 -19.90 22.33 12.65
C GLU A 344 -19.87 22.36 11.11
N TRP A 345 -18.72 22.70 10.52
CA TRP A 345 -18.56 22.69 9.06
C TRP A 345 -18.68 21.27 8.45
N LEU A 346 -18.33 20.23 9.19
CA LEU A 346 -18.41 18.82 8.76
C LEU A 346 -19.73 18.14 9.14
N GLU A 347 -20.55 18.76 9.97
CA GLU A 347 -21.86 18.25 10.40
C GLU A 347 -22.77 17.82 9.23
N PRO A 348 -22.85 18.54 8.09
CA PRO A 348 -23.66 18.09 6.95
C PRO A 348 -23.21 16.77 6.32
N VAL A 349 -21.97 16.34 6.60
CA VAL A 349 -21.39 15.10 6.06
C VAL A 349 -21.50 13.95 7.06
N PHE A 350 -21.19 14.21 8.34
CA PHE A 350 -21.13 13.15 9.37
C PHE A 350 -22.38 13.08 10.24
N GLY A 351 -23.32 14.01 10.08
CA GLY A 351 -24.46 14.19 10.97
C GLY A 351 -24.10 14.98 12.24
N ALA A 352 -25.12 15.35 13.02
CA ALA A 352 -24.94 15.97 14.32
C ALA A 352 -24.07 15.06 15.20
N HIS A 353 -23.07 15.66 15.86
CA HIS A 353 -22.24 14.98 16.82
C HIS A 353 -23.14 14.30 17.86
N HIS A 354 -23.07 12.98 17.99
CA HIS A 354 -23.70 12.32 19.12
C HIS A 354 -23.05 12.92 20.37
N GLU A 355 -23.84 13.65 21.16
CA GLU A 355 -23.36 14.28 22.38
C GLU A 355 -22.65 13.22 23.22
N ALA A 356 -21.38 13.47 23.53
CA ALA A 356 -20.63 12.61 24.42
C ALA A 356 -21.42 12.49 25.73
N HIS A 357 -21.74 11.26 26.15
CA HIS A 357 -22.47 10.99 27.40
C HIS A 357 -21.67 11.33 28.68
N ALA A 358 -20.60 12.10 28.56
CA ALA A 358 -19.63 12.39 29.61
C ALA A 358 -19.63 13.89 29.95
N SER A 359 -19.45 14.21 31.23
CA SER A 359 -19.50 15.59 31.71
C SER A 359 -18.32 16.42 31.18
N ALA A 360 -18.54 17.72 30.94
CA ALA A 360 -17.49 18.66 30.55
C ALA A 360 -16.30 18.67 31.54
N THR A 361 -16.57 18.45 32.83
CA THR A 361 -15.51 18.32 33.85
C THR A 361 -14.62 17.09 33.63
N LEU A 362 -15.18 15.97 33.15
CA LEU A 362 -14.38 14.79 32.84
C LEU A 362 -13.49 15.02 31.61
N GLU A 363 -14.00 15.73 30.60
CA GLU A 363 -13.23 16.15 29.42
C GLU A 363 -12.00 16.97 29.85
N GLU A 364 -12.20 17.97 30.71
CA GLU A 364 -11.11 18.80 31.24
C GLU A 364 -10.06 17.99 32.03
N ILE A 365 -10.50 17.03 32.85
CA ILE A 365 -9.60 16.17 33.63
C ILE A 365 -8.76 15.29 32.69
N LEU A 366 -9.38 14.67 31.68
CA LEU A 366 -8.69 13.81 30.73
C LEU A 366 -7.74 14.63 29.82
N MET A 367 -8.13 15.83 29.43
CA MET A 367 -7.29 16.78 28.70
C MET A 367 -6.07 17.20 29.55
N ALA A 368 -6.28 17.55 30.82
CA ALA A 368 -5.18 17.89 31.72
C ALA A 368 -4.24 16.69 31.95
N ALA A 369 -4.80 15.48 32.06
CA ALA A 369 -4.02 14.26 32.20
C ALA A 369 -3.21 13.95 30.92
N SER A 370 -3.78 14.13 29.72
CA SER A 370 -3.09 13.92 28.45
C SER A 370 -1.91 14.88 28.29
N VAL A 371 -2.09 16.16 28.62
CA VAL A 371 -1.04 17.18 28.66
C VAL A 371 0.02 16.83 29.70
N GLY A 372 -0.38 16.35 30.88
CA GLY A 372 0.54 15.90 31.93
C GLY A 372 1.45 14.76 31.46
N VAL A 373 0.91 13.78 30.73
CA VAL A 373 1.69 12.66 30.16
C VAL A 373 2.65 13.14 29.07
N ALA A 374 2.22 14.07 28.20
CA ALA A 374 3.10 14.69 27.21
C ALA A 374 4.24 15.50 27.86
N ALA A 375 3.91 16.26 28.91
CA ALA A 375 4.89 17.04 29.69
C ALA A 375 5.91 16.13 30.39
N LEU A 376 5.49 14.97 30.90
CA LEU A 376 6.41 13.96 31.44
C LEU A 376 7.36 13.43 30.36
N GLY A 377 6.84 13.13 29.16
CA GLY A 377 7.67 12.72 28.01
C GLY A 377 8.72 13.77 27.63
N PHE A 378 8.32 15.03 27.54
CA PHE A 378 9.23 16.17 27.36
C PHE A 378 10.28 16.25 28.48
N TYR A 379 9.85 16.18 29.73
CA TYR A 379 10.71 16.34 30.90
C TYR A 379 11.78 15.23 30.97
N LEU A 380 11.40 13.99 30.69
CA LEU A 380 12.34 12.88 30.60
C LEU A 380 13.35 13.09 29.46
N ALA A 381 12.90 13.51 28.27
CA ALA A 381 13.81 13.82 27.16
C ALA A 381 14.77 14.98 27.51
N TYR A 382 14.28 16.00 28.23
CA TYR A 382 15.08 17.13 28.71
C TYR A 382 16.16 16.70 29.70
N LEU A 383 15.80 15.88 30.70
CA LEU A 383 16.76 15.37 31.69
C LEU A 383 17.85 14.49 31.05
N MET A 384 17.48 13.71 30.04
CA MET A 384 18.38 12.77 29.36
C MET A 384 19.28 13.45 28.34
N TYR A 385 18.71 14.22 27.40
CA TYR A 385 19.42 14.68 26.20
C TYR A 385 19.85 16.15 26.24
N TYR A 386 19.26 16.97 27.12
CA TYR A 386 19.69 18.36 27.29
C TYR A 386 20.53 18.56 28.55
N LYS A 387 20.05 18.10 29.70
CA LYS A 387 20.78 18.23 30.99
C LYS A 387 21.82 17.15 31.23
N GLY A 388 21.72 15.99 30.57
CA GLY A 388 22.64 14.87 30.77
C GLY A 388 22.61 14.28 32.19
N LYS A 389 21.54 14.50 32.96
CA LYS A 389 21.40 14.00 34.34
C LYS A 389 21.00 12.52 34.38
N LEU A 390 20.31 12.06 33.33
CA LEU A 390 19.87 10.68 33.17
C LEU A 390 20.59 10.08 31.95
N ALA A 391 21.45 9.09 32.18
CA ALA A 391 22.16 8.40 31.11
C ALA A 391 21.20 7.53 30.29
N PRO A 392 21.01 7.79 28.99
CA PRO A 392 20.21 6.94 28.10
C PRO A 392 20.68 5.49 28.08
N GLU A 393 21.99 5.28 28.27
CA GLU A 393 22.64 3.97 28.28
C GLU A 393 22.04 3.07 29.36
N ARG A 394 21.74 3.62 30.55
CA ARG A 394 21.14 2.87 31.66
C ARG A 394 19.78 2.28 31.28
N PHE A 395 18.94 3.05 30.60
CA PHE A 395 17.64 2.60 30.13
C PHE A 395 17.76 1.64 28.96
N SER A 396 18.70 1.90 28.04
CA SER A 396 18.96 1.01 26.90
C SER A 396 19.53 -0.35 27.32
N SER A 397 20.20 -0.43 28.47
CA SER A 397 20.75 -1.67 29.03
C SER A 397 19.76 -2.49 29.86
N LEU A 398 18.56 -1.95 30.16
CA LEU A 398 17.53 -2.68 30.91
C LEU A 398 17.16 -3.99 30.20
N ALA A 399 16.90 -5.04 31.00
CA ALA A 399 16.66 -6.40 30.51
C ALA A 399 17.76 -6.88 29.52
N GLY A 400 19.03 -6.52 29.78
CA GLY A 400 20.16 -6.86 28.91
C GLY A 400 20.07 -6.22 27.52
N GLY A 401 19.38 -5.08 27.41
CA GLY A 401 19.12 -4.38 26.16
C GLY A 401 18.22 -5.12 25.18
N LEU A 402 17.38 -6.05 25.65
CA LEU A 402 16.41 -6.75 24.82
C LEU A 402 15.44 -5.79 24.14
N PHE A 403 14.80 -4.91 24.91
CA PHE A 403 13.83 -3.94 24.39
C PHE A 403 14.47 -2.94 23.43
N TYR A 404 15.67 -2.44 23.76
CA TYR A 404 16.41 -1.56 22.87
C TYR A 404 16.71 -2.24 21.53
N ARG A 405 17.21 -3.49 21.55
CA ARG A 405 17.47 -4.26 20.33
C ARG A 405 16.21 -4.51 19.52
N LEU A 406 15.10 -4.86 20.17
CA LEU A 406 13.80 -5.05 19.50
C LEU A 406 13.35 -3.76 18.81
N PHE A 407 13.33 -2.63 19.52
CA PHE A 407 12.84 -1.38 18.98
C PHE A 407 13.77 -0.83 17.89
N HIS A 408 15.08 -0.92 18.11
CA HIS A 408 16.09 -0.48 17.14
C HIS A 408 16.00 -1.27 15.84
N ASN A 409 15.81 -2.59 15.96
CA ASN A 409 15.66 -3.50 14.82
C ASN A 409 14.19 -3.65 14.37
N LYS A 410 13.31 -2.69 14.70
CA LYS A 410 11.94 -2.60 14.16
C LYS A 410 11.12 -3.88 14.38
N TYR A 411 11.31 -4.52 15.53
CA TYR A 411 10.72 -5.82 15.90
C TYR A 411 11.03 -6.96 14.92
N TYR A 412 12.05 -6.81 14.09
CA TYR A 412 12.43 -7.74 13.02
C TYR A 412 11.32 -8.04 12.00
N ILE A 413 10.33 -7.14 11.85
CA ILE A 413 9.20 -7.36 10.94
C ILE A 413 9.66 -7.36 9.49
N ASP A 414 10.62 -6.50 9.13
CA ASP A 414 11.23 -6.47 7.79
C ASP A 414 11.83 -7.84 7.43
N GLU A 415 12.57 -8.46 8.35
CA GLU A 415 13.22 -9.75 8.19
C GLU A 415 12.18 -10.88 8.10
N ILE A 416 11.16 -10.86 8.95
CA ILE A 416 10.05 -11.82 8.89
C ILE A 416 9.37 -11.74 7.51
N TYR A 417 9.12 -10.53 7.00
CA TYR A 417 8.46 -10.36 5.71
C TYR A 417 9.34 -10.83 4.55
N GLN A 418 10.64 -10.57 4.64
CA GLN A 418 11.62 -11.02 3.67
C GLN A 418 11.70 -12.55 3.62
N VAL A 419 11.68 -13.24 4.77
CA VAL A 419 11.77 -14.70 4.83
C VAL A 419 10.44 -15.35 4.44
N VAL A 420 9.34 -14.95 5.09
CA VAL A 420 8.05 -15.63 4.96
C VAL A 420 7.38 -15.29 3.63
N PHE A 421 7.17 -14.01 3.34
CA PHE A 421 6.40 -13.61 2.16
C PHE A 421 7.26 -13.54 0.90
N VAL A 422 8.39 -12.82 0.93
CA VAL A 422 9.26 -12.68 -0.24
C VAL A 422 9.93 -14.01 -0.58
N GLY A 423 10.59 -14.65 0.40
CA GLY A 423 11.21 -15.96 0.24
C GLY A 423 10.22 -17.04 -0.18
N GLY A 424 9.05 -17.09 0.47
CA GLY A 424 7.98 -18.02 0.13
C GLY A 424 7.46 -17.83 -1.31
N THR A 425 7.24 -16.60 -1.74
CA THR A 425 6.78 -16.30 -3.10
C THR A 425 7.82 -16.67 -4.16
N LEU A 426 9.11 -16.38 -3.90
CA LEU A 426 10.20 -16.78 -4.78
C LEU A 426 10.36 -18.31 -4.86
N LEU A 427 10.10 -19.03 -3.77
CA LEU A 427 10.08 -20.49 -3.77
C LEU A 427 8.95 -21.03 -4.64
N LEU A 428 7.72 -20.51 -4.46
CA LEU A 428 6.57 -20.90 -5.30
C LEU A 428 6.81 -20.59 -6.78
N ALA A 429 7.41 -19.44 -7.10
CA ALA A 429 7.78 -19.08 -8.47
C ALA A 429 8.81 -20.06 -9.06
N ARG A 430 9.80 -20.51 -8.27
CA ARG A 430 10.78 -21.53 -8.70
C ARG A 430 10.12 -22.89 -8.94
N ILE A 431 9.18 -23.28 -8.09
CA ILE A 431 8.39 -24.52 -8.29
C ILE A 431 7.57 -24.41 -9.56
N GLY A 432 6.89 -23.29 -9.79
CA GLY A 432 6.13 -23.03 -11.02
C GLY A 432 7.02 -23.11 -12.27
N ALA A 433 8.19 -22.45 -12.25
CA ALA A 433 9.15 -22.51 -13.35
C ALA A 433 9.72 -23.93 -13.58
N TRP A 434 9.83 -24.74 -12.53
CA TRP A 434 10.22 -26.14 -12.64
C TRP A 434 9.11 -26.98 -13.28
N ILE A 435 7.85 -26.81 -12.86
CA ILE A 435 6.69 -27.48 -13.47
C ILE A 435 6.60 -27.12 -14.95
N ASP A 436 6.71 -25.84 -15.28
CA ASP A 436 6.67 -25.34 -16.65
C ASP A 436 7.75 -26.01 -17.52
N ARG A 437 9.02 -25.92 -17.09
CA ARG A 437 10.17 -26.45 -17.84
C ARG A 437 10.21 -27.97 -17.97
N TYR A 438 9.71 -28.71 -16.99
CA TYR A 438 9.89 -30.17 -16.96
C TYR A 438 8.61 -30.95 -17.23
N ILE A 439 7.45 -30.42 -16.85
CA ILE A 439 6.17 -31.12 -17.05
C ILE A 439 5.48 -30.56 -18.29
N ILE A 440 5.31 -29.23 -18.37
CA ILE A 440 4.59 -28.63 -19.49
C ILE A 440 5.39 -28.79 -20.79
N ASP A 441 6.67 -28.42 -20.80
CA ASP A 441 7.52 -28.59 -21.99
C ASP A 441 7.64 -30.07 -22.39
N PHE A 442 7.70 -31.01 -21.44
CA PHE A 442 7.72 -32.44 -21.76
C PHE A 442 6.44 -32.89 -22.49
N ILE A 443 5.27 -32.42 -22.04
CA ILE A 443 3.99 -32.74 -22.69
C ILE A 443 3.94 -32.11 -24.08
N VAL A 444 4.34 -30.83 -24.21
CA VAL A 444 4.32 -30.09 -25.47
C VAL A 444 5.30 -30.71 -26.47
N ASP A 445 6.56 -30.89 -26.10
CA ASP A 445 7.58 -31.52 -26.95
C ASP A 445 7.24 -32.97 -27.28
N GLY A 446 6.67 -33.71 -26.33
CA GLY A 446 6.18 -35.07 -26.54
C GLY A 446 5.07 -35.12 -27.60
N SER A 447 4.11 -34.20 -27.53
CA SER A 447 3.03 -34.08 -28.52
C SER A 447 3.58 -33.70 -29.91
N ALA A 448 4.54 -32.79 -29.98
CA ALA A 448 5.19 -32.39 -31.22
C ALA A 448 5.95 -33.55 -31.86
N LYS A 449 6.75 -34.29 -31.07
CA LYS A 449 7.48 -35.48 -31.54
C LYS A 449 6.56 -36.59 -32.00
N THR A 450 5.45 -36.82 -31.29
CA THR A 450 4.44 -37.82 -31.68
C THR A 450 3.77 -37.44 -33.00
N THR A 451 3.42 -36.17 -33.17
CA THR A 451 2.83 -35.66 -34.42
C THR A 451 3.82 -35.78 -35.58
N ALA A 452 5.10 -35.44 -35.36
CA ALA A 452 6.15 -35.60 -36.36
C ALA A 452 6.35 -37.08 -36.74
N PHE A 453 6.29 -37.99 -35.76
CA PHE A 453 6.37 -39.44 -36.00
C PHE A 453 5.19 -39.96 -36.83
N ILE A 454 3.95 -39.56 -36.50
CA ILE A 454 2.76 -39.93 -37.28
C ILE A 454 2.84 -39.36 -38.70
N SER A 455 3.30 -38.12 -38.85
CA SER A 455 3.49 -37.48 -40.16
C SER A 455 4.53 -38.22 -41.00
N TRP A 456 5.67 -38.62 -40.40
CA TRP A 456 6.67 -39.45 -41.07
C TRP A 456 6.09 -40.79 -41.51
N PHE A 457 5.28 -41.45 -40.68
CA PHE A 457 4.62 -42.71 -41.02
C PHE A 457 3.61 -42.54 -42.17
N ASN A 458 2.79 -41.49 -42.13
CA ASN A 458 1.90 -41.14 -43.25
C ASN A 458 2.68 -40.87 -44.54
N GLY A 459 3.80 -40.15 -44.46
CA GLY A 459 4.65 -39.91 -45.62
C GLY A 459 5.27 -41.20 -46.20
N LEU A 460 5.60 -42.18 -45.35
CA LEU A 460 6.01 -43.51 -45.84
C LEU A 460 4.89 -44.21 -46.58
N PHE A 461 3.66 -44.19 -46.03
CA PHE A 461 2.50 -44.79 -46.67
C PHE A 461 2.17 -44.11 -48.00
N ASP A 462 2.22 -42.79 -48.05
CA ASP A 462 1.96 -42.02 -49.26
C ASP A 462 2.99 -42.33 -50.36
N ASN A 463 4.29 -42.21 -50.04
CA ASN A 463 5.37 -42.44 -51.00
C ASN A 463 5.51 -43.91 -51.46
N HIS A 464 5.16 -44.89 -50.61
CA HIS A 464 5.36 -46.31 -50.96
C HIS A 464 4.10 -47.02 -51.41
N VAL A 465 2.93 -46.66 -50.88
CA VAL A 465 1.68 -47.36 -51.17
C VAL A 465 0.87 -46.57 -52.18
N VAL A 466 0.60 -45.29 -51.91
CA VAL A 466 -0.24 -44.45 -52.78
C VAL A 466 0.49 -44.19 -54.10
N ASP A 467 1.73 -43.71 -54.04
CA ASP A 467 2.54 -43.45 -55.23
C ASP A 467 2.77 -44.73 -56.04
N TRP A 468 3.05 -45.85 -55.39
CA TRP A 468 3.18 -47.14 -56.09
C TRP A 468 1.88 -47.55 -56.79
N LEU A 469 0.72 -47.40 -56.13
CA LEU A 469 -0.58 -47.71 -56.72
C LEU A 469 -0.89 -46.82 -57.92
N VAL A 470 -0.68 -45.52 -57.79
CA VAL A 470 -0.90 -44.53 -58.86
C VAL A 470 0.02 -44.82 -60.04
N ASN A 471 1.32 -44.99 -59.78
CA ASN A 471 2.29 -45.35 -60.81
C ASN A 471 1.95 -46.68 -61.46
N LYS A 472 1.51 -47.68 -60.69
CA LYS A 472 1.13 -48.98 -61.24
C LYS A 472 -0.09 -48.89 -62.15
N ILE A 473 -1.09 -48.09 -61.80
CA ILE A 473 -2.26 -47.84 -62.66
C ILE A 473 -1.81 -47.12 -63.95
N ALA A 474 -0.96 -46.10 -63.83
CA ALA A 474 -0.42 -45.37 -64.98
C ALA A 474 0.37 -46.30 -65.90
N ASP A 475 1.30 -47.08 -65.36
CA ASP A 475 2.11 -48.07 -66.09
C ASP A 475 1.22 -49.12 -66.77
N THR A 476 0.22 -49.65 -66.06
CA THR A 476 -0.70 -50.66 -66.61
C THR A 476 -1.55 -50.07 -67.75
N THR A 477 -1.99 -48.81 -67.60
CA THR A 477 -2.73 -48.09 -68.65
C THR A 477 -1.85 -47.84 -69.87
N PHE A 478 -0.59 -47.45 -69.64
CA PHE A 478 0.40 -47.26 -70.70
C PHE A 478 0.73 -48.58 -71.42
N GLU A 479 0.98 -49.66 -70.69
CA GLU A 479 1.19 -51.00 -71.24
C GLU A 479 -0.01 -51.50 -72.04
N ALA A 480 -1.24 -51.30 -71.52
CA ALA A 480 -2.46 -51.63 -72.24
C ALA A 480 -2.57 -50.82 -73.53
N GLY A 481 -2.30 -49.51 -73.48
CA GLY A 481 -2.23 -48.64 -74.66
C GLY A 481 -1.20 -49.11 -75.68
N ASP A 482 0.02 -49.48 -75.27
CA ASP A 482 1.05 -50.00 -76.17
C ASP A 482 0.64 -51.33 -76.82
N ARG A 483 -0.08 -52.20 -76.08
CA ARG A 483 -0.63 -53.45 -76.63
C ARG A 483 -1.78 -53.19 -77.61
N PHE A 484 -2.72 -52.31 -77.28
CA PHE A 484 -3.84 -51.97 -78.17
C PHE A 484 -3.36 -51.24 -79.43
N ARG A 485 -2.30 -50.42 -79.33
CA ARG A 485 -1.65 -49.79 -80.48
C ARG A 485 -1.23 -50.83 -81.53
N LYS A 486 -0.77 -52.01 -81.10
CA LYS A 486 -0.37 -53.11 -82.01
C LYS A 486 -1.54 -53.78 -82.73
N VAL A 487 -2.79 -53.59 -82.27
CA VAL A 487 -4.01 -54.06 -82.96
C VAL A 487 -4.25 -53.25 -84.24
N GLN A 488 -3.88 -51.98 -84.26
CA GLN A 488 -3.89 -51.15 -85.46
C GLN A 488 -2.62 -51.40 -86.29
N THR A 489 -2.64 -52.48 -87.07
CA THR A 489 -1.50 -52.93 -87.88
C THR A 489 -1.26 -52.10 -89.15
N GLY A 490 -2.17 -51.17 -89.48
CA GLY A 490 -2.13 -50.40 -90.72
C GLY A 490 -2.52 -51.19 -91.98
N ASN A 491 -2.83 -52.48 -91.84
CA ASN A 491 -3.28 -53.33 -92.95
C ASN A 491 -4.79 -53.18 -93.17
N ILE A 492 -5.19 -52.55 -94.28
CA ILE A 492 -6.59 -52.28 -94.65
C ILE A 492 -7.44 -53.56 -94.65
N ASN A 493 -6.87 -54.69 -95.07
CA ASN A 493 -7.59 -55.96 -95.10
C ASN A 493 -7.98 -56.44 -93.69
N GLY A 494 -7.13 -56.20 -92.69
CA GLY A 494 -7.42 -56.53 -91.30
C GLY A 494 -8.64 -55.77 -90.77
N TYR A 495 -8.77 -54.48 -91.10
CA TYR A 495 -9.92 -53.67 -90.69
C TYR A 495 -11.22 -54.10 -91.38
N LEU A 496 -11.15 -54.48 -92.66
CA LEU A 496 -12.31 -55.01 -93.39
C LEU A 496 -12.86 -56.29 -92.73
N TYR A 497 -12.00 -57.21 -92.27
CA TYR A 497 -12.45 -58.40 -91.55
C TYR A 497 -13.15 -58.08 -90.24
N VAL A 498 -12.66 -57.10 -89.47
CA VAL A 498 -13.31 -56.67 -88.22
C VAL A 498 -14.68 -56.05 -88.49
N ILE A 499 -14.79 -55.19 -89.51
CA ILE A 499 -16.06 -54.57 -89.91
C ILE A 499 -17.04 -55.63 -90.42
N LEU A 500 -16.59 -56.55 -91.28
CA LEU A 500 -17.41 -57.67 -91.75
C LEU A 500 -17.88 -58.53 -90.57
N GLY A 501 -17.01 -58.85 -89.63
CA GLY A 501 -17.37 -59.56 -88.40
C GLY A 501 -18.41 -58.82 -87.57
N ALA A 502 -18.27 -57.50 -87.39
CA ALA A 502 -19.24 -56.67 -86.67
C ALA A 502 -20.59 -56.61 -87.38
N VAL A 503 -20.60 -56.48 -88.72
CA VAL A 503 -21.83 -56.52 -89.54
C VAL A 503 -22.50 -57.88 -89.46
N LEU A 504 -21.72 -58.96 -89.48
CA LEU A 504 -22.24 -60.32 -89.41
C LEU A 504 -22.84 -60.61 -88.03
N ILE A 505 -22.19 -60.17 -86.95
CA ILE A 505 -22.73 -60.21 -85.59
C ILE A 505 -24.00 -59.35 -85.48
N ALA A 506 -23.99 -58.13 -86.01
CA ALA A 506 -25.17 -57.26 -86.01
C ALA A 506 -26.32 -57.87 -86.83
N MET A 507 -26.02 -58.55 -87.94
CA MET A 507 -27.00 -59.30 -88.73
C MET A 507 -27.53 -60.52 -87.96
N ILE A 508 -26.68 -61.28 -87.28
CA ILE A 508 -27.11 -62.41 -86.42
C ILE A 508 -28.03 -61.90 -85.30
N ILE A 509 -27.66 -60.79 -84.65
CA ILE A 509 -28.49 -60.15 -83.63
C ILE A 509 -29.82 -59.72 -84.26
N LYS A 510 -29.79 -59.03 -85.40
CA LYS A 510 -30.99 -58.55 -86.11
C LYS A 510 -31.91 -59.70 -86.55
N LEU A 511 -31.35 -60.79 -87.07
CA LEU A 511 -32.09 -62.00 -87.47
C LEU A 511 -32.72 -62.72 -86.26
N ARG A 512 -32.12 -62.61 -85.07
CA ARG A 512 -32.65 -63.20 -83.83
C ARG A 512 -33.81 -62.40 -83.22
N TYR A 513 -34.01 -61.14 -83.61
CA TYR A 513 -35.05 -60.26 -83.04
C TYR A 513 -36.27 -60.05 -83.95
N TRP A 514 -36.32 -60.63 -85.17
CA TRP A 514 -37.39 -60.42 -86.17
C TRP A 514 -38.01 -61.74 -86.69
N SER A 515 -38.16 -62.75 -85.81
CA SER A 515 -38.99 -63.95 -86.04
C SER A 515 -39.97 -64.15 -84.91
#